data_AF-A0A960T067-F1
#
_entry.id   AF-A0A960T067-F1
#
_cell.length_a   1.000
_cell.length_b   1.000
_cell.length_c   1.000
_cell.angle_alpha   90.00
_cell.angle_beta   90.00
_cell.angle_gamma   90.00
#
_symmetry.space_group_name_H-M   'P 1'
#
loop_
_entity.id
_entity.type
_entity.pdbx_description
1 polymer ?
#
loop_
_entity_poly.entity_id
_entity_poly.type
_entity_poly.pdbx_seq_one_letter_code
_entity_poly.pdbx_strand_id
1 'polypeptide(L)'
;MASQQADEMVKEMAAVLRERRQKIGASMNALAASSYLDRAALHRAEAGDRIPSLAFWVDWSDTLGVPLEDVLKEARKRVGKTAGEPPERRPLS
;
A
#
# COMPACT_ATOMS: atom_id res chain seq x y z
N MET A 1 -17.35 10.26 2.27
CA MET A 1 -16.94 9.10 1.46
C MET A 1 -15.42 9.11 1.45
N ALA A 2 -14.74 8.02 1.82
CA ALA A 2 -13.34 7.86 1.40
C ALA A 2 -13.33 8.16 -0.10
N SER A 3 -12.52 9.12 -0.54
CA SER A 3 -12.63 9.57 -1.93
C SER A 3 -12.36 8.38 -2.84
N GLN A 4 -13.06 8.27 -3.97
CA GLN A 4 -12.80 7.25 -4.98
C GLN A 4 -11.29 7.15 -5.33
N GLN A 5 -10.61 8.29 -5.24
CA GLN A 5 -9.16 8.41 -5.37
C GLN A 5 -8.36 7.76 -4.24
N ALA A 6 -8.85 7.77 -2.99
CA ALA A 6 -8.23 7.04 -1.90
C ALA A 6 -8.34 5.53 -2.12
N ASP A 7 -9.46 5.05 -2.65
CA ASP A 7 -9.63 3.63 -2.99
C ASP A 7 -8.71 3.22 -4.15
N GLU A 8 -8.57 4.06 -5.18
CA GLU A 8 -7.60 3.87 -6.27
C GLU A 8 -6.17 3.84 -5.73
N MET A 9 -5.82 4.74 -4.81
CA MET A 9 -4.50 4.77 -4.18
C MET A 9 -4.19 3.46 -3.44
N VAL A 10 -5.13 2.94 -2.66
CA VAL A 10 -4.98 1.66 -1.95
C VAL A 10 -4.76 0.52 -2.94
N LYS A 11 -5.52 0.48 -4.04
CA LYS A 11 -5.37 -0.55 -5.08
C LYS A 11 -4.01 -0.50 -5.74
N GLU A 12 -3.52 0.70 -6.09
CA GLU A 12 -2.21 0.87 -6.69
C GLU A 12 -1.07 0.52 -5.72
N MET A 13 -1.20 0.86 -4.44
CA MET A 13 -0.22 0.42 -3.43
C MET A 13 -0.15 -1.11 -3.32
N ALA A 14 -1.30 -1.79 -3.32
CA ALA A 14 -1.35 -3.26 -3.30
C ALA A 14 -0.74 -3.84 -4.57
N ALA A 15 -1.00 -3.24 -5.74
CA ALA A 15 -0.42 -3.66 -7.01
C ALA A 15 1.10 -3.54 -7.01
N VAL A 16 1.67 -2.43 -6.53
CA VAL A 16 3.12 -2.23 -6.43
C VAL A 16 3.78 -3.33 -5.58
N LEU A 17 3.22 -3.65 -4.41
CA LEU A 17 3.77 -4.69 -3.53
C LEU A 17 3.59 -6.10 -4.12
N ARG A 18 2.44 -6.37 -4.77
CA ARG A 18 2.20 -7.63 -5.49
C ARG A 18 3.21 -7.84 -6.61
N GLU A 19 3.44 -6.83 -7.44
CA GLU A 19 4.43 -6.87 -8.53
C GLU A 19 5.85 -7.09 -7.97
N ARG A 20 6.21 -6.41 -6.88
CA ARG A 20 7.49 -6.60 -6.20
C ARG A 20 7.66 -8.04 -5.73
N ARG A 21 6.64 -8.61 -5.09
CA ARG A 21 6.60 -10.01 -4.65
C ARG A 21 6.79 -10.98 -5.82
N GLN A 22 6.08 -10.75 -6.93
CA GLN A 22 6.20 -11.55 -8.14
C GLN A 22 7.59 -11.46 -8.76
N LYS A 23 8.20 -10.26 -8.79
CA LYS A 23 9.55 -10.03 -9.32
C LYS A 23 10.64 -10.80 -8.56
N ILE A 24 10.48 -10.97 -7.25
CA ILE A 24 11.42 -11.75 -6.42
C ILE A 24 11.05 -13.26 -6.36
N GLY A 25 10.00 -13.68 -7.08
CA GLY A 25 9.56 -15.08 -7.11
C GLY A 25 8.96 -15.61 -5.81
N ALA A 26 8.56 -14.72 -4.88
CA ALA A 26 8.07 -15.15 -3.58
C ALA A 26 6.58 -15.55 -3.66
N SER A 27 6.26 -16.75 -3.18
CA SER A 27 4.86 -17.16 -3.01
C SER A 27 4.23 -16.42 -1.82
N MET A 28 2.90 -16.30 -1.80
CA MET A 28 2.19 -15.75 -0.63
C MET A 28 2.47 -16.56 0.64
N ASN A 29 2.62 -17.88 0.51
CA ASN A 29 2.99 -18.76 1.61
C ASN A 29 4.39 -18.44 2.14
N ALA A 30 5.36 -18.25 1.25
CA ALA A 30 6.71 -17.90 1.64
C ALA A 30 6.74 -16.56 2.38
N LEU A 31 6.02 -15.55 1.89
CA LEU A 31 5.89 -14.25 2.56
C LEU A 31 5.25 -14.36 3.93
N ALA A 32 4.11 -15.05 4.02
CA ALA A 32 3.38 -15.20 5.28
C ALA A 32 4.17 -16.02 6.31
N ALA A 33 5.02 -16.95 5.86
CA ALA A 33 5.89 -17.72 6.74
C ALA A 33 7.10 -16.94 7.24
N SER A 34 7.60 -15.97 6.46
CA SER A 34 8.77 -15.16 6.80
C SER A 34 8.45 -13.85 7.50
N SER A 35 7.18 -13.58 7.80
CA SER A 35 6.72 -12.29 8.35
C SER A 35 5.51 -12.46 9.26
N TYR A 36 5.04 -11.36 9.85
CA TYR A 36 3.80 -11.33 10.63
C TYR A 36 2.53 -11.20 9.76
N LEU A 37 2.64 -11.41 8.44
CA LEU A 37 1.52 -11.27 7.52
C LEU A 37 0.61 -12.49 7.53
N ASP A 38 -0.66 -12.27 7.89
CA ASP A 38 -1.71 -13.28 7.68
C ASP A 38 -1.92 -13.53 6.18
N ARG A 39 -1.80 -14.79 5.75
CA ARG A 39 -1.96 -15.18 4.34
C ARG A 39 -3.33 -14.77 3.79
N ALA A 40 -4.40 -14.93 4.57
CA ALA A 40 -5.75 -14.60 4.10
C ALA A 40 -5.93 -13.07 3.95
N ALA A 41 -5.34 -12.28 4.85
CA ALA A 41 -5.27 -10.83 4.73
C ALA A 41 -4.44 -10.40 3.51
N LEU A 42 -3.28 -11.00 3.28
CA LEU A 42 -2.44 -10.74 2.11
C LEU A 42 -3.18 -11.03 0.80
N HIS A 43 -3.86 -12.17 0.72
CA HIS A 43 -4.66 -12.54 -0.45
C HIS A 43 -5.77 -11.52 -0.73
N ARG A 44 -6.56 -11.15 0.29
CA ARG A 44 -7.64 -10.15 0.14
C ARG A 44 -7.09 -8.76 -0.21
N ALA A 45 -5.94 -8.39 0.33
CA ALA A 45 -5.29 -7.13 0.01
C ALA A 45 -4.85 -7.09 -1.47
N GLU A 46 -4.21 -8.15 -1.97
CA GLU A 46 -3.82 -8.25 -3.38
C GLU A 46 -5.01 -8.35 -4.36
N ALA A 47 -6.16 -8.86 -3.90
CA ALA A 47 -7.40 -8.89 -4.66
C ALA A 47 -8.13 -7.53 -4.69
N GLY A 48 -7.76 -6.60 -3.79
CA GLY A 48 -8.48 -5.34 -3.61
C GLY A 48 -9.78 -5.47 -2.81
N ASP A 49 -10.02 -6.63 -2.20
CA ASP A 49 -11.23 -6.93 -1.40
C ASP A 49 -11.17 -6.33 0.01
N ARG A 50 -9.98 -5.89 0.45
CA ARG A 50 -9.76 -5.33 1.78
C ARG A 50 -8.75 -4.21 1.74
N ILE A 51 -9.08 -3.11 2.40
CA ILE A 51 -8.13 -2.04 2.73
C ILE A 51 -7.32 -2.49 3.96
N PRO A 52 -5.98 -2.65 3.85
CA PRO A 52 -5.15 -3.01 4.99
C PRO A 52 -4.98 -1.87 6.00
N SER A 53 -4.66 -2.21 7.24
CA SER A 53 -4.22 -1.22 8.24
C SER A 53 -2.83 -0.69 7.91
N LEU A 54 -2.45 0.47 8.48
CA LEU A 54 -1.10 1.00 8.30
C LEU A 54 -0.01 0.03 8.78
N ALA A 55 -0.22 -0.65 9.91
CA ALA A 55 0.71 -1.66 10.40
C ALA A 55 0.95 -2.78 9.37
N PHE A 56 -0.13 -3.27 8.74
CA PHE A 56 -0.03 -4.29 7.69
C PHE A 56 0.76 -3.79 6.46
N TRP A 57 0.59 -2.53 6.08
CA TRP A 57 1.36 -1.94 4.98
C TRP A 57 2.86 -1.88 5.28
N VAL A 58 3.22 -1.48 6.50
CA VAL A 58 4.61 -1.43 6.96
C VAL A 58 5.22 -2.83 6.91
N ASP A 59 4.58 -3.80 7.57
CA ASP A 59 5.05 -5.19 7.62
C ASP A 59 5.23 -5.78 6.22
N TRP A 60 4.28 -5.51 5.31
CA TRP A 60 4.34 -6.03 3.95
C TRP A 60 5.48 -5.41 3.14
N SER A 61 5.64 -4.09 3.24
CA SER A 61 6.71 -3.36 2.54
C SER A 61 8.10 -3.78 3.04
N ASP A 62 8.27 -3.90 4.37
CA ASP A 62 9.52 -4.31 5.00
C ASP A 62 9.89 -5.76 4.66
N THR A 63 8.89 -6.65 4.65
CA THR A 63 9.09 -8.06 4.24
C THR A 63 9.58 -8.17 2.79
N LEU A 64 9.17 -7.25 1.93
CA LEU A 64 9.59 -7.18 0.53
C LEU A 64 10.86 -6.34 0.31
N GLY A 65 11.46 -5.81 1.38
CA GLY A 65 12.65 -4.99 1.36
C GLY A 65 12.46 -3.71 0.55
N VAL A 66 11.27 -3.08 0.64
CA VAL A 66 10.98 -1.79 0.01
C VAL A 66 10.36 -0.85 1.03
N PRO A 67 10.88 0.38 1.22
CA PRO A 67 10.26 1.36 2.11
C PRO A 67 8.82 1.69 1.70
N LEU A 68 7.91 1.79 2.66
CA LEU A 68 6.51 2.15 2.39
C LEU A 68 6.37 3.49 1.67
N GLU A 69 7.28 4.43 1.90
CA GLU A 69 7.32 5.72 1.19
C GLU A 69 7.53 5.58 -0.32
N ASP A 70 8.34 4.62 -0.76
CA ASP A 70 8.57 4.35 -2.18
C ASP A 70 7.35 3.72 -2.83
N VAL A 71 6.66 2.84 -2.09
CA VAL A 71 5.38 2.25 -2.52
C VAL A 71 4.33 3.34 -2.72
N LEU A 72 4.21 4.26 -1.76
CA LEU A 72 3.33 5.43 -1.84
C LEU A 72 3.69 6.35 -3.01
N LYS A 73 4.98 6.60 -3.24
CA LYS A 73 5.47 7.46 -4.32
C LYS A 73 5.13 6.87 -5.69
N GLU A 74 5.34 5.57 -5.86
CA GLU A 74 5.03 4.87 -7.11
C GLU A 74 3.51 4.80 -7.34
N ALA A 75 2.72 4.47 -6.33
CA ALA A 75 1.26 4.46 -6.44
C ALA A 75 0.71 5.86 -6.81
N ARG A 76 1.23 6.94 -6.21
CA ARG A 76 0.87 8.33 -6.58
C ARG A 76 1.14 8.63 -8.04
N LYS A 77 2.28 8.17 -8.57
CA LYS A 77 2.65 8.34 -9.97
C LYS A 77 1.65 7.62 -10.89
N ARG A 78 1.21 6.40 -10.53
CA ARG A 78 0.23 5.62 -11.30
C ARG A 78 -1.15 6.24 -11.32
N VAL A 79 -1.60 6.75 -10.17
CA VAL A 79 -2.89 7.47 -10.05
C VAL A 79 -2.82 8.88 -10.68
N GLY A 80 -1.63 9.41 -10.94
CA GLY A 80 -1.44 10.76 -11.48
C GLY A 80 -1.72 11.87 -10.45
N LYS A 81 -1.52 11.58 -9.16
CA LYS A 81 -1.87 12.49 -8.05
C LYS A 81 -0.68 12.82 -7.15
N THR A 82 -0.40 14.10 -7.00
CA THR A 82 0.54 14.61 -5.98
C THR A 82 -0.17 14.81 -4.64
N ALA A 83 0.60 14.93 -3.55
CA ALA A 83 0.02 15.38 -2.28
C ALA A 83 -0.60 16.77 -2.47
N GLY A 84 -1.79 16.99 -1.89
CA GLY A 84 -2.38 18.31 -1.86
C GLY A 84 -1.58 19.26 -0.98
N GLU A 85 -1.72 20.56 -1.25
CA GLU A 85 -1.19 21.60 -0.36
C GLU A 85 -2.03 21.69 0.92
N PRO A 86 -1.42 21.98 2.08
CA PRO A 86 -2.19 22.26 3.27
C PRO A 86 -3.09 23.49 3.02
N PRO A 87 -4.30 23.54 3.60
CA PRO A 87 -5.14 24.71 3.47
C PRO A 87 -4.42 25.95 4.02
N GLU A 88 -4.65 27.11 3.39
CA GLU A 88 -4.14 28.38 3.90
C GLU A 88 -4.53 28.55 5.37
N ARG A 89 -3.53 28.75 6.24
CA ARG A 89 -3.78 28.98 7.66
C ARG A 89 -4.46 30.32 7.82
N ARG A 90 -5.76 30.35 8.10
CA ARG A 90 -6.40 31.53 8.68
C ARG A 90 -6.02 31.59 10.16
N PRO A 91 -5.54 32.74 10.68
CA PRO A 91 -5.30 32.88 12.11
C PRO A 91 -6.60 32.58 12.86
N LEU A 92 -6.49 31.79 13.93
CA LEU A 92 -7.59 31.58 14.87
C LEU A 92 -7.84 32.92 15.57
N SER A 93 -8.96 33.56 15.25
CA SER A 93 -9.45 34.79 15.89
C SER A 93 -9.89 34.54 17.32
#